data_AF-A0A2D3W4P5-F1
#
_entry.id   AF-A0A2D3W4P5-F1
#
_cell.length_a   1.000
_cell.length_b   1.000
_cell.length_c   1.000
_cell.angle_alpha   90.00
_cell.angle_beta   90.00
_cell.angle_gamma   90.00
#
_symmetry.space_group_name_H-M   'P 1'
#
loop_
_entity.id
_entity.type
_entity.pdbx_description
1 polymer ?
#
loop_
_entity_poly.entity_id
_entity_poly.type
_entity_poly.pdbx_seq_one_letter_code
_entity_poly.pdbx_strand_id
1 'polypeptide(L)'
;MEISSLIDGYELFKDKKFKKYQNKFLDLVKNGQNPKVLFIACSDSRVDPTLITSASPGELFVLRNIGNFVPPFSPDDDYHATAAGIEY
;
A
#
# COMPACT_ATOMS: atom_id res chain seq x y z
N MET A 1 -21.06 -4.92 5.49
CA MET A 1 -20.15 -4.38 6.52
C MET A 1 -20.57 -2.95 6.71
N GLU A 2 -20.90 -2.56 7.94
CA GLU A 2 -21.32 -1.20 8.24
C GLU A 2 -20.10 -0.29 8.41
N ILE A 3 -20.28 1.02 8.19
CA ILE A 3 -19.22 2.02 8.40
C ILE A 3 -18.70 1.97 9.85
N SER A 4 -19.58 1.71 10.81
CA SER A 4 -19.20 1.54 12.23
C SER A 4 -18.13 0.46 12.43
N SER A 5 -18.22 -0.65 11.70
CA SER A 5 -17.22 -1.73 11.80
C SER A 5 -15.84 -1.31 11.29
N LEU A 6 -15.77 -0.38 10.34
CA LEU A 6 -14.49 0.20 9.88
C LEU A 6 -13.87 1.10 10.96
N ILE A 7 -14.70 1.86 11.67
CA ILE A 7 -14.28 2.70 12.80
C ILE A 7 -13.73 1.82 13.92
N ASP A 8 -14.44 0.76 14.30
CA ASP A 8 -13.98 -0.21 15.30
C ASP A 8 -12.65 -0.87 14.89
N GLY A 9 -12.51 -1.20 13.60
CA GLY A 9 -11.28 -1.74 13.04
C GLY A 9 -10.10 -0.77 13.12
N TYR A 10 -10.34 0.53 12.90
CA TYR A 10 -9.33 1.57 13.06
C TYR A 10 -8.90 1.74 14.53
N GLU A 11 -9.85 1.77 15.46
CA GLU A 11 -9.56 1.86 16.89
C GLU A 11 -8.71 0.65 17.35
N LEU A 12 -9.06 -0.56 16.90
CA LEU A 12 -8.25 -1.76 17.14
C LEU A 12 -6.84 -1.65 16.54
N PHE A 13 -6.70 -1.10 15.33
CA PHE A 13 -5.39 -0.86 14.72
C PHE A 13 -4.56 0.07 15.60
N LYS A 14 -5.10 1.23 15.98
CA LYS A 14 -4.42 2.24 16.81
C LYS A 14 -3.95 1.65 18.13
N ASP A 15 -4.79 0.87 18.80
CA ASP A 15 -4.51 0.38 20.14
C ASP A 15 -3.60 -0.84 20.20
N LYS A 16 -3.66 -1.72 19.18
CA LYS A 16 -2.90 -2.97 19.17
C LYS A 16 -1.84 -3.01 18.08
N LYS A 17 -2.25 -2.87 16.82
CA LYS A 17 -1.36 -3.07 15.67
C LYS A 17 -0.33 -1.95 15.53
N PHE A 18 -0.73 -0.69 15.68
CA PHE A 18 0.16 0.46 15.64
C PHE A 18 1.21 0.36 16.75
N LYS A 19 0.80 0.08 18.00
CA LYS A 19 1.75 -0.11 19.12
C LYS A 19 2.78 -1.21 18.85
N LYS A 20 2.37 -2.33 18.25
CA LYS A 20 3.29 -3.40 17.85
C LYS A 20 4.38 -2.92 16.87
N TYR A 21 4.05 -2.02 15.96
CA TYR A 21 4.98 -1.50 14.93
C TYR A 21 5.41 -0.05 15.17
N GLN A 22 5.17 0.51 16.36
CA GLN A 22 5.29 1.94 16.63
C GLN A 22 6.69 2.47 16.30
N ASN A 23 7.73 1.76 16.74
CA ASN A 23 9.11 2.15 16.45
C ASN A 23 9.40 2.15 14.94
N LYS A 24 8.86 1.18 14.19
CA LYS A 24 9.02 1.11 12.73
C LYS A 24 8.30 2.27 12.04
N PHE A 25 7.09 2.62 12.47
CA PHE A 25 6.37 3.78 11.93
C PHE A 25 7.09 5.09 12.23
N LEU A 26 7.58 5.28 13.46
CA LEU A 26 8.33 6.48 13.83
C LEU A 26 9.64 6.61 13.04
N ASP A 27 10.33 5.49 12.81
CA ASP A 27 11.51 5.43 11.96
C ASP A 27 11.19 5.83 10.51
N LEU A 28 10.13 5.25 9.91
CA LEU A 28 9.68 5.59 8.55
C LEU A 28 9.28 7.06 8.41
N VAL A 29 8.67 7.66 9.44
CA VAL A 29 8.33 9.09 9.43
C VAL A 29 9.60 9.95 9.51
N LYS A 30 10.58 9.55 10.32
CA LYS A 30 11.80 10.32 10.54
C LYS A 30 12.78 10.21 9.37
N ASN A 31 12.94 9.02 8.82
CA ASN A 31 14.01 8.65 7.89
C ASN A 31 13.50 8.37 6.47
N GLY A 32 12.18 8.39 6.26
CA GLY A 32 11.54 8.08 4.98
C GLY A 32 11.37 6.57 4.76
N GLN A 33 10.70 6.23 3.66
CA GLN A 33 10.55 4.85 3.20
C GLN A 33 11.63 4.49 2.17
N ASN A 34 12.06 3.23 2.13
CA ASN A 34 12.96 2.69 1.10
C ASN A 34 12.57 1.23 0.76
N PRO A 35 11.33 1.00 0.28
CA PRO A 35 10.87 -0.34 -0.11
C PRO A 35 11.73 -0.88 -1.25
N LYS A 36 12.00 -2.18 -1.25
CA LYS A 36 12.80 -2.85 -2.29
C LYS A 36 11.98 -3.44 -3.41
N VAL A 37 10.67 -3.47 -3.25
CA VAL A 37 9.74 -4.13 -4.17
C VAL A 37 8.56 -3.21 -4.44
N LEU A 38 8.33 -2.93 -5.72
CA LEU A 38 7.05 -2.46 -6.25
C LEU A 38 6.15 -3.68 -6.50
N PHE A 39 4.99 -3.73 -5.85
CA PHE A 39 4.00 -4.78 -6.03
C PHE A 39 2.76 -4.21 -6.74
N ILE A 40 2.52 -4.64 -7.98
CA ILE A 40 1.33 -4.26 -8.76
C ILE A 40 0.28 -5.37 -8.62
N ALA A 41 -0.86 -5.04 -8.02
CA ALA A 41 -1.92 -6.02 -7.69
C ALA A 41 -3.31 -5.57 -8.15
N CYS A 42 -4.25 -6.51 -8.19
CA CYS A 42 -5.62 -6.21 -8.59
C CYS A 42 -6.37 -5.52 -7.45
N SER A 43 -7.33 -4.65 -7.78
CA SER A 43 -8.29 -4.08 -6.83
C SER A 43 -9.26 -5.10 -6.24
N ASP A 44 -9.23 -6.37 -6.70
CA ASP A 44 -10.00 -7.48 -6.13
C ASP A 44 -9.83 -7.54 -4.61
N SER A 45 -10.95 -7.53 -3.88
CA SER A 45 -10.97 -7.45 -2.41
C SER A 45 -10.36 -8.66 -1.71
N ARG A 46 -10.11 -9.77 -2.44
CA ARG A 46 -9.47 -10.98 -1.93
C ARG A 46 -7.94 -10.93 -2.03
N VAL A 47 -7.40 -9.97 -2.78
CA VAL A 47 -5.96 -9.84 -3.02
C VAL A 47 -5.41 -8.69 -2.19
N ASP A 48 -4.79 -9.03 -1.05
CA ASP A 48 -4.05 -8.09 -0.21
C ASP A 48 -2.55 -8.47 -0.26
N PRO A 49 -1.72 -7.68 -0.97
CA PRO A 49 -0.29 -7.98 -1.11
C PRO A 49 0.46 -8.06 0.22
N THR A 50 0.11 -7.21 1.19
CA THR A 50 0.75 -7.18 2.50
C THR A 50 0.41 -8.44 3.28
N LEU A 51 -0.85 -8.89 3.22
CA LEU A 51 -1.28 -10.14 3.86
C LEU A 51 -0.64 -11.37 3.20
N ILE A 52 -0.68 -11.46 1.86
CA ILE A 52 -0.17 -12.63 1.11
C ILE A 52 1.33 -12.83 1.34
N THR A 53 2.10 -11.74 1.39
CA THR A 53 3.56 -11.79 1.54
C THR A 53 4.04 -11.72 2.99
N SER A 54 3.14 -11.51 3.95
CA SER A 54 3.48 -11.20 5.35
C SER A 54 4.42 -9.99 5.50
N ALA A 55 4.36 -9.03 4.57
CA ALA A 55 5.19 -7.84 4.60
C ALA A 55 4.87 -6.94 5.80
N SER A 56 5.91 -6.38 6.41
CA SER A 56 5.79 -5.35 7.44
C SER A 56 5.70 -3.94 6.83
N PRO A 57 5.25 -2.93 7.60
CA PRO A 57 5.18 -1.55 7.11
C PRO A 57 6.50 -1.09 6.49
N GLY A 58 6.41 -0.43 5.33
CA GLY A 58 7.56 0.12 4.59
C GLY A 58 8.34 -0.88 3.71
N GLU A 59 7.96 -2.15 3.67
CA GLU A 59 8.67 -3.17 2.86
C GLU A 59 8.20 -3.25 1.41
N LEU A 60 6.93 -2.90 1.16
CA LEU A 60 6.33 -2.89 -0.17
C LEU A 60 5.88 -1.48 -0.54
N PHE A 61 6.15 -1.09 -1.79
CA PHE A 61 5.44 -0.02 -2.47
C PHE A 61 4.34 -0.67 -3.33
N VAL A 62 3.07 -0.33 -3.11
CA VAL A 62 1.95 -1.10 -3.69
C VAL A 62 1.12 -0.23 -4.62
N LEU A 63 0.93 -0.68 -5.86
CA LEU A 63 -0.04 -0.13 -6.81
C LEU A 63 -1.19 -1.11 -6.98
N ARG A 64 -2.43 -0.61 -6.97
CA ARG A 64 -3.63 -1.43 -7.20
C ARG A 64 -4.54 -0.82 -8.24
N ASN A 65 -4.87 -1.59 -9.27
CA ASN A 65 -5.85 -1.20 -10.29
C ASN A 65 -6.68 -2.42 -10.76
N ILE A 66 -7.71 -2.17 -11.57
CA ILE A 66 -8.58 -3.23 -12.09
C ILE A 66 -7.77 -4.11 -13.05
N GLY A 67 -7.67 -5.40 -12.75
CA GLY A 67 -6.96 -6.37 -13.58
C GLY A 67 -5.44 -6.28 -13.50
N ASN A 68 -4.87 -5.51 -12.55
CA ASN A 68 -3.43 -5.35 -12.35
C ASN A 68 -2.65 -5.04 -13.64
N PHE A 69 -3.24 -4.23 -14.51
CA PHE A 69 -2.66 -3.90 -15.80
C PHE A 69 -1.54 -2.88 -15.65
N VAL A 70 -0.48 -3.11 -16.43
CA VAL A 70 0.59 -2.16 -16.67
C VAL A 70 0.47 -1.74 -18.13
N PRO A 71 -0.10 -0.56 -18.42
CA PRO A 71 -0.23 -0.09 -19.80
C PRO A 71 1.17 0.17 -20.39
N PRO A 72 1.33 0.07 -21.72
CA PRO A 72 2.54 0.52 -22.39
C PRO A 72 2.84 1.98 -22.06
N PHE A 73 4.12 2.33 -22.06
CA PHE A 73 4.56 3.72 -21.88
C PHE A 73 4.04 4.61 -23.01
N SER A 74 3.43 5.74 -22.64
CA SER A 74 3.01 6.82 -23.55
C SER A 74 3.55 8.15 -23.02
N PRO A 75 4.51 8.80 -23.71
CA PRO A 75 5.06 10.09 -23.30
C PRO A 75 4.19 11.25 -23.80
N ASP A 76 2.95 11.32 -23.34
CA ASP A 76 2.03 12.42 -23.57
C ASP A 76 1.81 13.22 -22.27
N ASP A 77 1.07 14.33 -22.36
CA ASP A 77 0.75 15.19 -21.21
C ASP A 77 -0.48 14.70 -20.41
N ASP A 78 -0.89 13.43 -20.58
CA ASP A 78 -2.02 12.85 -19.85
C ASP A 78 -1.59 12.22 -18.51
N TYR A 79 -2.57 11.88 -17.68
CA TYR A 79 -2.37 11.43 -16.30
C TYR A 79 -2.26 9.91 -16.19
N HIS A 80 -1.06 9.37 -16.40
CA HIS A 80 -0.79 7.93 -16.31
C HIS A 80 -0.42 7.46 -14.90
N ALA A 81 -1.42 7.22 -14.05
CA ALA A 81 -1.21 6.85 -12.64
C ALA A 81 -0.26 5.64 -12.44
N THR A 82 -0.38 4.60 -13.26
CA THR A 82 0.52 3.42 -13.17
C THR A 82 1.95 3.77 -13.55
N ALA A 83 2.16 4.58 -14.61
CA ALA A 83 3.50 4.98 -15.04
C ALA A 83 4.17 5.88 -13.99
N ALA A 84 3.44 6.86 -13.46
CA ALA A 84 3.92 7.72 -12.38
C ALA A 84 4.32 6.92 -11.13
N GLY A 85 3.53 5.90 -10.77
CA GLY A 85 3.85 5.02 -9.65
C GLY A 85 5.01 4.05 -9.90
N ILE A 86 5.38 3.78 -11.16
CA ILE A 86 6.56 2.98 -11.52
C ILE A 86 7.82 3.85 -11.50
N GLU A 87 7.72 5.12 -11.90
CA GLU A 87 8.84 6.05 -11.96
C GLU A 87 9.25 6.62 -10.59
N TYR A 88 8.28 6.82 -9.69
CA TYR A 88 8.48 7.37 -8.35
C TYR A 88 9.48 6.57 -7.49
#